data_AF-A0A7C5ZYZ0-F1
#
_entry.id   AF-A0A7C5ZYZ0-F1
#
_cell.length_a   1.000
_cell.length_b   1.000
_cell.length_c   1.000
_cell.angle_alpha   90.00
_cell.angle_beta   90.00
_cell.angle_gamma   90.00
#
_symmetry.space_group_name_H-M   'P 1'
#
loop_
_entity.id
_entity.type
_entity.pdbx_description
1 polymer ?
#
loop_
_entity_poly.entity_id
_entity_poly.type
_entity_poly.pdbx_seq_one_letter_code
_entity_poly.pdbx_strand_id
1 'polypeptide(L)'
;MKIEPRTMAEIDFVEEDLFVGRNSTIKAKTGETIVVKGDLEFEGDCNILSSLHANNLILKNGGRINVNGDLTAERSISLEDGKPIVSGRLEADNVDIGKVVKVGKGLKCRNIVVGGVLESGGDTDAEKKA
;
A
#
# COMPACT_ATOMS: atom_id res chain seq x y z
N MET A 1 -2.30 1.68 -16.73
CA MET A 1 -2.51 3.14 -16.53
C MET A 1 -1.30 3.77 -15.85
N LYS A 2 -0.97 5.05 -16.13
CA LYS A 2 0.13 5.76 -15.47
C LYS A 2 -0.33 7.11 -14.90
N ILE A 3 0.14 7.43 -13.69
CA ILE A 3 0.04 8.74 -13.06
C ILE A 3 1.42 9.39 -13.09
N GLU A 4 1.50 10.59 -13.66
CA GLU A 4 2.76 11.31 -13.78
C GLU A 4 3.28 11.79 -12.41
N PRO A 5 4.60 11.86 -12.20
CA PRO A 5 5.17 12.34 -10.94
C PRO A 5 4.68 13.73 -10.53
N ARG A 6 4.53 13.95 -9.22
CA ARG A 6 4.12 15.25 -8.63
C ARG A 6 2.75 15.73 -9.08
N THR A 7 1.86 14.80 -9.45
CA THR A 7 0.49 15.15 -9.85
C THR A 7 -0.55 14.68 -8.83
N MET A 8 -1.77 15.17 -9.01
CA MET A 8 -2.94 14.68 -8.30
C MET A 8 -3.88 13.97 -9.28
N ALA A 9 -4.34 12.77 -8.94
CA ALA A 9 -5.26 12.00 -9.75
C ALA A 9 -6.50 11.59 -8.94
N GLU A 10 -7.66 11.59 -9.60
CA GLU A 10 -8.93 11.09 -9.05
C GLU A 10 -9.35 9.85 -9.84
N ILE A 11 -9.34 8.68 -9.19
CA ILE A 11 -9.53 7.38 -9.84
C ILE A 11 -10.34 6.49 -8.90
N ASP A 12 -11.41 5.86 -9.38
CA ASP A 12 -12.15 4.86 -8.58
C ASP A 12 -11.70 3.43 -8.92
N PHE A 13 -11.40 3.15 -10.20
CA PHE A 13 -11.14 1.80 -10.68
C PHE A 13 -10.09 1.77 -11.81
N VAL A 14 -9.22 0.77 -11.79
CA VAL A 14 -8.25 0.45 -12.85
C VAL A 14 -8.28 -1.06 -13.11
N GLU A 15 -8.61 -1.47 -14.34
CA GLU A 15 -8.68 -2.89 -14.73
C GLU A 15 -7.29 -3.54 -14.86
N GLU A 16 -6.30 -2.76 -15.31
CA GLU A 16 -4.93 -3.21 -15.54
C GLU A 16 -3.99 -2.73 -14.43
N ASP A 17 -2.68 -2.82 -14.70
CA ASP A 17 -1.64 -2.29 -13.81
C ASP A 17 -1.72 -0.77 -13.70
N LEU A 18 -1.38 -0.24 -12.53
CA LEU A 18 -1.29 1.19 -12.26
C LEU A 18 0.13 1.56 -11.83
N PHE A 19 0.77 2.43 -12.60
CA PHE A 19 2.08 2.98 -12.30
C PHE A 19 1.95 4.39 -11.74
N VAL A 20 2.49 4.62 -10.55
CA VAL A 20 2.37 5.90 -9.84
C VAL A 20 3.72 6.56 -9.71
N GLY A 21 3.88 7.70 -10.39
CA GLY A 21 5.07 8.51 -10.30
C GLY A 21 5.30 9.06 -8.90
N ARG A 22 6.57 9.29 -8.54
CA ARG A 22 6.97 9.84 -7.23
C ARG A 22 6.28 11.16 -6.87
N ASN A 23 6.11 11.39 -5.57
CA ASN A 23 5.49 12.56 -4.95
C ASN A 23 4.07 12.86 -5.45
N SER A 24 3.34 11.84 -5.91
CA SER A 24 1.97 12.02 -6.42
C SER A 24 0.94 11.79 -5.33
N THR A 25 -0.26 12.33 -5.55
CA THR A 25 -1.41 12.14 -4.67
C THR A 25 -2.56 11.50 -5.44
N ILE A 26 -3.16 10.46 -4.88
CA ILE A 26 -4.30 9.76 -5.48
C ILE A 26 -5.46 9.81 -4.49
N LYS A 27 -6.68 10.00 -5.00
CA LYS A 27 -7.90 9.82 -4.21
C LYS A 27 -8.99 9.18 -5.06
N ALA A 28 -9.93 8.52 -4.40
CA ALA A 28 -11.17 8.10 -5.03
C ALA A 28 -11.96 9.33 -5.51
N LYS A 29 -12.65 9.18 -6.64
CA LYS A 29 -13.44 10.25 -7.27
C LYS A 29 -14.84 10.31 -6.69
N THR A 30 -15.45 9.15 -6.47
CA THR A 30 -16.83 9.04 -5.97
C THR A 30 -16.97 8.08 -4.79
N GLY A 31 -16.04 7.13 -4.63
CA GLY A 31 -16.04 6.18 -3.54
C GLY A 31 -15.11 6.56 -2.38
N GLU A 32 -14.98 5.63 -1.43
CA GLU A 32 -13.99 5.70 -0.36
C GLU A 32 -12.75 4.83 -0.66
N THR A 33 -12.82 3.99 -1.70
CA THR A 33 -11.79 3.01 -2.06
C THR A 33 -11.43 3.09 -3.54
N ILE A 34 -10.13 3.11 -3.82
CA ILE A 34 -9.57 2.95 -5.17
C ILE A 34 -9.33 1.45 -5.37
N VAL A 35 -9.80 0.89 -6.49
CA VAL A 35 -9.62 -0.53 -6.82
C VAL A 35 -8.74 -0.68 -8.06
N VAL A 36 -7.65 -1.42 -7.92
CA VAL A 36 -6.74 -1.79 -9.02
C VAL A 36 -6.78 -3.31 -9.16
N LYS A 37 -7.21 -3.83 -10.31
CA LYS A 37 -7.25 -5.28 -10.54
C LYS A 37 -5.89 -5.86 -10.92
N GLY A 38 -5.03 -5.06 -11.53
CA GLY A 38 -3.63 -5.39 -11.79
C GLY A 38 -2.69 -5.06 -10.63
N ASP A 39 -1.41 -4.98 -10.96
CA ASP A 39 -0.35 -4.61 -10.03
C ASP A 39 -0.27 -3.09 -9.88
N LEU A 40 -0.02 -2.64 -8.66
CA LEU A 40 0.16 -1.24 -8.33
C LEU A 40 1.63 -0.97 -7.98
N GLU A 41 2.33 -0.29 -8.89
CA GLU A 41 3.75 0.03 -8.74
C GLU A 41 3.95 1.51 -8.44
N PHE A 42 4.69 1.80 -7.37
CA PHE A 42 5.10 3.13 -6.98
C PHE A 42 6.57 3.38 -7.34
N GLU A 43 6.85 4.54 -7.92
CA GLU A 43 8.23 4.97 -8.18
C GLU A 43 8.92 5.59 -6.95
N GLY A 44 8.16 5.92 -5.90
CA GLY A 44 8.67 6.58 -4.69
C GLY A 44 7.53 7.05 -3.80
N ASP A 45 7.75 8.17 -3.08
CA ASP A 45 6.78 8.73 -2.14
C ASP A 45 5.40 8.94 -2.78
N CYS A 46 4.33 8.55 -2.09
CA CYS A 46 2.96 8.76 -2.57
C CYS A 46 1.98 8.94 -1.41
N ASN A 47 0.97 9.78 -1.63
CA ASN A 47 -0.15 9.95 -0.72
C ASN A 47 -1.42 9.42 -1.37
N ILE A 48 -2.11 8.53 -0.69
CA ILE A 48 -3.41 8.00 -1.08
C ILE A 48 -4.41 8.49 -0.04
N LEU A 49 -5.34 9.34 -0.45
CA LEU A 49 -6.30 9.99 0.47
C LEU A 49 -7.58 9.16 0.68
N SER A 50 -7.54 7.89 0.32
CA SER A 50 -8.65 6.95 0.30
C SER A 50 -8.15 5.57 0.71
N SER A 51 -9.06 4.63 0.95
CA SER A 51 -8.71 3.21 1.01
C SER A 51 -8.24 2.74 -0.36
N LEU A 52 -7.46 1.67 -0.37
CA LEU A 52 -6.84 1.12 -1.58
C LEU A 52 -6.92 -0.40 -1.59
N HIS A 53 -7.39 -0.93 -2.69
CA HIS A 53 -7.43 -2.37 -2.98
C HIS A 53 -6.62 -2.62 -4.25
N ALA A 54 -5.63 -3.52 -4.18
CA ALA A 54 -4.83 -3.93 -5.34
C ALA A 54 -4.59 -5.46 -5.35
N ASN A 55 -4.14 -6.01 -6.48
CA ASN A 55 -3.70 -7.40 -6.51
C ASN A 55 -2.33 -7.56 -5.83
N ASN A 56 -1.33 -6.83 -6.34
CA ASN A 56 -0.02 -6.68 -5.72
C ASN A 56 0.32 -5.20 -5.55
N LEU A 57 1.15 -4.89 -4.56
CA LEU A 57 1.63 -3.53 -4.30
C LEU A 57 3.16 -3.53 -4.23
N ILE A 58 3.79 -2.78 -5.12
CA ILE A 58 5.22 -2.88 -5.41
C ILE A 58 5.88 -1.51 -5.27
N LEU A 59 7.01 -1.45 -4.56
CA LEU A 59 7.90 -0.29 -4.51
C LEU A 59 9.34 -0.79 -4.53
N LYS A 60 10.10 -0.42 -5.56
CA LYS A 60 11.48 -0.89 -5.76
C LYS A 60 12.54 0.09 -5.25
N ASN A 61 12.32 1.39 -5.43
CA ASN A 61 13.34 2.41 -5.19
C ASN A 61 13.23 3.09 -3.81
N GLY A 62 12.58 2.43 -2.85
CA GLY A 62 12.27 3.00 -1.55
C GLY A 62 11.32 4.21 -1.62
N GLY A 63 10.83 4.63 -0.46
CA GLY A 63 9.89 5.74 -0.36
C GLY A 63 8.82 5.52 0.70
N ARG A 64 8.04 6.56 0.94
CA ARG A 64 6.96 6.58 1.91
C ARG A 64 5.61 6.57 1.21
N ILE A 65 4.83 5.52 1.47
CA ILE A 65 3.47 5.39 0.97
C ILE A 65 2.51 5.67 2.12
N ASN A 66 1.78 6.77 2.05
CA ASN A 66 0.76 7.11 3.05
C ASN A 66 -0.62 6.74 2.52
N VAL A 67 -1.34 5.88 3.23
CA VAL A 67 -2.73 5.51 2.92
C VAL A 67 -3.63 6.05 4.02
N ASN A 68 -4.50 6.99 3.67
CA ASN A 68 -5.53 7.52 4.56
C ASN A 68 -6.82 6.70 4.44
N GLY A 69 -6.74 5.46 4.89
CA GLY A 69 -7.80 4.48 4.79
C GLY A 69 -7.25 3.10 5.05
N ASP A 70 -7.97 2.09 4.59
CA ASP A 70 -7.55 0.70 4.65
C ASP A 70 -6.72 0.35 3.41
N LEU A 71 -5.75 -0.56 3.59
CA LEU A 71 -4.90 -1.07 2.53
C LEU A 71 -5.11 -2.57 2.39
N THR A 72 -5.67 -3.01 1.26
CA THR A 72 -5.88 -4.42 0.94
C THR A 72 -5.05 -4.81 -0.28
N ALA A 73 -4.25 -5.87 -0.16
CA ALA A 73 -3.62 -6.53 -1.29
C ALA A 73 -4.03 -7.99 -1.35
N GLU A 74 -4.59 -8.44 -2.47
CA GLU A 74 -5.06 -9.82 -2.60
C GLU A 74 -3.92 -10.85 -2.44
N ARG A 75 -2.71 -10.51 -2.90
CA ARG A 75 -1.58 -11.45 -2.92
C ARG A 75 -0.38 -10.96 -2.11
N SER A 76 0.17 -9.81 -2.45
CA SER A 76 1.37 -9.34 -1.78
C SER A 76 1.55 -7.82 -1.73
N ILE A 77 2.25 -7.39 -0.69
CA ILE A 77 2.83 -6.06 -0.55
C ILE A 77 4.34 -6.25 -0.46
N SER A 78 5.09 -5.74 -1.45
CA SER A 78 6.54 -5.84 -1.55
C SER A 78 7.14 -4.44 -1.70
N LEU A 79 7.61 -3.87 -0.59
CA LEU A 79 8.13 -2.50 -0.54
C LEU A 79 9.60 -2.52 -0.13
N GLU A 80 10.47 -2.67 -1.12
CA GLU A 80 11.92 -2.59 -0.94
C GLU A 80 12.27 -1.20 -0.44
N ASP A 81 12.94 -1.13 0.71
CA ASP A 81 13.26 0.13 1.38
C ASP A 81 12.06 1.07 1.64
N GLY A 82 10.85 0.50 1.64
CA GLY A 82 9.60 1.23 1.78
C GLY A 82 9.21 1.52 3.22
N LYS A 83 8.43 2.59 3.39
CA LYS A 83 7.83 3.01 4.66
C LYS A 83 6.32 3.21 4.51
N PRO A 84 5.52 2.14 4.35
CA PRO A 84 4.07 2.26 4.33
C PRO A 84 3.53 2.72 5.68
N ILE A 85 2.63 3.69 5.64
CA ILE A 85 1.90 4.21 6.79
C ILE A 85 0.43 4.21 6.42
N VAL A 86 -0.33 3.34 7.08
CA VAL A 86 -1.74 3.10 6.82
C VAL A 86 -2.53 3.57 8.04
N SER A 87 -3.43 4.53 7.88
CA SER A 87 -4.24 5.02 9.01
C SER A 87 -5.30 4.02 9.46
N GLY A 88 -5.78 3.18 8.54
CA GLY A 88 -6.73 2.11 8.77
C GLY A 88 -6.08 0.77 9.07
N ARG A 89 -6.67 -0.30 8.54
CA ARG A 89 -6.17 -1.67 8.61
C ARG A 89 -5.36 -2.01 7.36
N LEU A 90 -4.35 -2.86 7.53
CA LEU A 90 -3.60 -3.48 6.44
C LEU A 90 -3.96 -4.96 6.36
N GLU A 91 -4.44 -5.42 5.20
CA GLU A 91 -4.75 -6.83 4.93
C GLU A 91 -3.99 -7.30 3.67
N ALA A 92 -3.21 -8.38 3.77
CA ALA A 92 -2.55 -9.00 2.62
C ALA A 92 -2.14 -10.44 2.87
N ASP A 93 -2.08 -11.29 1.84
CA ASP A 93 -1.58 -12.66 2.00
C ASP A 93 -0.09 -12.68 2.40
N ASN A 94 0.74 -11.88 1.73
CA ASN A 94 2.18 -11.77 2.01
C ASN A 94 2.61 -10.31 2.13
N VAL A 95 3.39 -9.99 3.16
CA VAL A 95 3.93 -8.65 3.40
C VAL A 95 5.44 -8.75 3.51
N ASP A 96 6.16 -8.08 2.61
CA ASP A 96 7.61 -7.92 2.63
C ASP A 96 7.96 -6.42 2.57
N ILE A 97 8.52 -5.89 3.66
CA ILE A 97 8.81 -4.47 3.81
C ILE A 97 10.24 -4.31 4.32
N GLY A 98 11.10 -3.67 3.54
CA GLY A 98 12.51 -3.55 3.88
C GLY A 98 12.80 -2.72 5.14
N LYS A 99 11.98 -1.69 5.43
CA LYS A 99 12.26 -0.74 6.51
C LYS A 99 11.22 -0.71 7.61
N VAL A 100 10.13 0.02 7.42
CA VAL A 100 9.19 0.31 8.52
C VAL A 100 7.76 0.17 8.04
N VAL A 101 6.92 -0.51 8.81
CA VAL A 101 5.48 -0.53 8.60
C VAL A 101 4.77 0.08 9.80
N LYS A 102 3.85 1.01 9.55
CA LYS A 102 2.95 1.56 10.59
C LYS A 102 1.51 1.40 10.17
N VAL A 103 0.69 0.81 11.04
CA VAL A 103 -0.72 0.59 10.78
C VAL A 103 -1.56 1.06 11.96
N GLY A 104 -2.59 1.86 11.70
CA GLY A 104 -3.38 2.50 12.75
C GLY A 104 -4.36 1.56 13.46
N LYS A 105 -5.08 0.71 12.70
CA LYS A 105 -6.20 -0.10 13.24
C LYS A 105 -5.92 -1.60 13.34
N GLY A 106 -4.73 -2.06 12.98
CA GLY A 106 -4.37 -3.48 13.00
C GLY A 106 -3.84 -4.00 11.67
N LEU A 107 -3.21 -5.15 11.71
CA LEU A 107 -2.61 -5.81 10.55
C LEU A 107 -3.07 -7.26 10.49
N LYS A 108 -3.50 -7.71 9.32
CA LYS A 108 -3.85 -9.11 9.05
C LYS A 108 -3.05 -9.61 7.85
N CYS A 109 -2.30 -10.67 8.04
CA CYS A 109 -1.62 -11.31 6.92
C CYS A 109 -1.37 -12.79 7.16
N ARG A 110 -1.10 -13.55 6.08
CA ARG A 110 -0.58 -14.90 6.28
C ARG A 110 0.90 -14.82 6.61
N ASN A 111 1.73 -14.29 5.74
CA ASN A 111 3.18 -14.18 5.98
C ASN A 111 3.61 -12.71 6.09
N ILE A 112 4.50 -12.41 7.04
CA ILE A 112 5.11 -11.08 7.17
C ILE A 112 6.62 -11.14 7.42
N VAL A 113 7.35 -10.35 6.64
CA VAL A 113 8.78 -10.08 6.78
C VAL A 113 8.95 -8.55 6.81
N VAL A 114 9.55 -8.05 7.88
CA VAL A 114 9.87 -6.63 8.01
C VAL A 114 11.34 -6.51 8.39
N GLY A 115 12.14 -5.88 7.55
CA GLY A 115 13.57 -5.73 7.76
C GLY A 115 13.94 -4.77 8.90
N GLY A 116 13.01 -3.91 9.32
CA GLY A 116 13.18 -3.00 10.46
C GLY A 116 12.06 -3.08 11.48
N VAL A 117 11.17 -2.08 11.48
CA VAL A 117 10.19 -1.87 12.56
C VAL A 117 8.76 -2.12 12.09
N LEU A 118 7.99 -2.89 12.86
CA LEU A 118 6.55 -3.03 12.72
C LEU A 118 5.84 -2.36 13.90
N GLU A 119 5.01 -1.36 13.62
CA GLU A 119 4.14 -0.71 14.60
C GLU A 119 2.66 -0.92 14.18
N SER A 120 1.86 -1.51 15.08
CA SER A 120 0.41 -1.64 14.90
C SER A 120 -0.31 -1.02 16.09
N GLY A 121 -1.25 -0.12 15.83
CA GLY A 121 -2.12 0.49 16.83
C GLY A 121 -3.31 -0.39 17.24
N GLY A 122 -3.51 -1.52 16.55
CA GLY A 122 -4.54 -2.50 16.87
C GLY A 122 -4.02 -3.94 16.75
N ASP A 123 -4.95 -4.89 16.73
CA ASP A 123 -4.65 -6.32 16.71
C ASP A 123 -3.78 -6.69 15.49
N THR A 124 -2.84 -7.60 15.71
CA THR A 124 -1.99 -8.16 14.66
C THR A 124 -2.23 -9.65 14.56
N ASP A 125 -2.75 -10.09 13.42
CA ASP A 125 -2.98 -11.50 13.08
C ASP A 125 -2.04 -11.86 11.92
N ALA A 126 -0.97 -12.58 12.23
CA ALA A 126 0.07 -12.93 11.27
C ALA A 126 0.66 -14.32 11.56
N GLU A 127 0.76 -15.17 10.53
CA GLU A 127 1.54 -16.40 10.62
C GLU A 127 3.01 -16.09 10.34
N LYS A 128 3.83 -16.06 11.39
CA LYS A 128 5.27 -15.86 11.22
C LYS A 128 5.90 -17.16 10.70
N LYS A 129 6.49 -17.14 9.50
CA LYS A 129 7.39 -18.23 9.09
C LYS A 129 8.65 -18.21 9.96
N ALA A 130 8.89 -19.33 10.64
CA ALA A 130 10.09 -19.63 11.41
C ALA A 130 11.27 -19.97 10.49
#